data_AF-A0A1I1YA99-F1
#
_entry.id   AF-A0A1I1YA99-F1
#
_cell.length_a   1.000
_cell.length_b   1.000
_cell.length_c   1.000
_cell.angle_alpha   90.00
_cell.angle_beta   90.00
_cell.angle_gamma   90.00
#
_symmetry.space_group_name_H-M   'P 1'
#
loop_
_entity.id
_entity.type
_entity.pdbx_description
1 polymer ?
#
loop_
_entity_poly.entity_id
_entity_poly.type
_entity_poly.pdbx_seq_one_letter_code
_entity_poly.pdbx_strand_id
1 'polypeptide(L)'
;MTEKGERTKSIAIFSFLIFLAWMCRFPMFHVSVIPYIGAFCGLLRPLIYMGICAAWGVSVSQKIINRPLRRYLELMAACCILWLFFRTVKYELTYTGSIQSLILPYCYYLPFILMPTFAFLASLHSRKGEYYKIPEIVSIPIVMVSSALILFVFTGPLHRPFWTSIGEPYSHGPRYFVVMGWIALLMLMTMVTVFVRAKVPKKPQASLLPLLVLLVIGIYVILVFFFPKTWEFVSNDYTSFFCMAFVGLMQACIASGMIPSNRGYAKIFASYGQGSVHYG
;
A
#
# COMPACT_ATOMS: atom_id res chain seq x y z
N MET A 1 19.17 -6.99 25.87
CA MET A 1 18.09 -6.01 25.60
C MET A 1 16.89 -6.75 25.02
N THR A 2 15.70 -6.58 25.59
CA THR A 2 14.55 -7.45 25.29
C THR A 2 13.91 -7.09 23.95
N GLU A 3 13.58 -8.09 23.12
CA GLU A 3 12.88 -7.98 21.80
C GLU A 3 11.64 -7.07 21.84
N LYS A 4 10.99 -6.99 23.01
CA LYS A 4 9.85 -6.12 23.28
C LYS A 4 10.23 -4.63 23.25
N GLY A 5 11.42 -4.26 23.74
CA GLY A 5 11.89 -2.88 23.79
C GLY A 5 12.22 -2.29 22.42
N GLU A 6 12.85 -3.06 21.53
CA GLU A 6 13.14 -2.61 20.15
C GLU A 6 11.86 -2.47 19.32
N ARG A 7 10.87 -3.33 19.56
CA ARG A 7 9.56 -3.25 18.92
C ARG A 7 8.80 -1.98 19.31
N THR A 8 8.79 -1.62 20.59
CA THR A 8 8.13 -0.39 21.08
C THR A 8 8.80 0.86 20.52
N LYS A 9 10.15 0.88 20.47
CA LYS A 9 10.92 1.97 19.85
C LYS A 9 10.59 2.14 18.37
N SER A 10 10.55 1.04 17.62
CA SER A 10 10.21 1.07 16.19
C SER A 10 8.80 1.61 15.96
N ILE A 11 7.81 1.18 16.75
CA ILE A 11 6.43 1.69 16.66
C ILE A 11 6.38 3.18 16.98
N ALA A 12 7.09 3.63 18.02
CA ALA A 12 7.15 5.04 18.38
C ALA A 12 7.76 5.90 17.25
N ILE A 13 8.82 5.41 16.60
CA ILE A 13 9.45 6.09 15.45
C ILE A 13 8.48 6.17 14.27
N PHE A 14 7.80 5.08 13.90
CA PHE A 14 6.81 5.10 12.81
C PHE A 14 5.65 6.06 13.13
N SER A 15 5.11 6.02 14.34
CA SER A 15 4.04 6.93 14.76
C SER A 15 4.51 8.39 14.74
N PHE A 16 5.73 8.67 15.20
CA PHE A 16 6.33 10.00 15.15
C PHE A 16 6.52 10.50 13.71
N LEU A 17 7.02 9.64 12.81
CA LEU A 17 7.20 9.98 11.39
C LEU A 17 5.86 10.26 10.70
N ILE A 18 4.81 9.47 11.00
CA ILE A 18 3.47 9.70 10.47
C ILE A 18 2.90 11.01 11.02
N PHE A 19 3.08 11.28 12.31
CA PHE A 19 2.65 12.52 12.94
C PHE A 19 3.37 13.75 12.36
N LEU A 20 4.70 13.66 12.18
CA LEU A 20 5.50 14.70 11.56
C LEU A 20 5.04 14.98 10.12
N ALA A 21 4.82 13.94 9.32
CA ALA A 21 4.30 14.06 7.97
C ALA A 21 2.87 14.66 7.94
N TRP A 22 2.06 14.40 8.96
CA TRP A 22 0.74 15.02 9.11
C TRP A 22 0.84 16.48 9.54
N MET A 23 1.79 16.85 10.40
CA MET A 23 2.01 18.25 10.80
C MET A 23 2.49 19.12 9.62
N CYS A 24 3.30 18.57 8.71
CA CYS A 24 3.69 19.26 7.48
C CYS A 24 2.51 19.64 6.56
N ARG A 25 1.29 19.19 6.87
CA ARG A 25 0.06 19.50 6.13
C ARG A 25 -0.57 20.84 6.52
N PHE A 26 -0.23 21.40 7.69
CA PHE A 26 -0.96 22.57 8.18
C PHE A 26 -0.85 23.75 7.19
N PRO A 27 -1.97 24.41 6.83
CA PRO A 27 -1.98 25.52 5.87
C PRO A 27 -1.00 26.64 6.25
N MET A 28 -0.71 26.81 7.54
CA MET A 28 0.26 27.76 8.06
C MET A 28 1.66 27.63 7.43
N PHE A 29 2.10 26.42 7.06
CA PHE A 29 3.39 26.19 6.41
C PHE A 29 3.37 26.46 4.90
N HIS A 30 2.19 26.41 4.27
CA HIS A 30 2.01 26.71 2.85
C HIS A 30 1.62 28.18 2.59
N VAL A 31 1.08 28.86 3.60
CA VAL A 31 0.72 30.29 3.60
C VAL A 31 1.85 31.15 4.20
N SER A 32 2.94 30.53 4.67
CA SER A 32 4.06 31.26 5.27
C SER A 32 4.69 32.24 4.28
N VAL A 33 5.02 33.44 4.76
CA VAL A 33 5.65 34.56 4.02
C VAL A 33 6.99 34.17 3.36
N ILE A 34 7.57 33.03 3.73
CA ILE A 34 8.83 32.50 3.21
C ILE A 34 8.55 31.30 2.30
N PRO A 35 8.66 31.43 0.96
CA PRO A 35 8.26 30.39 -0.01
C PRO A 35 9.06 29.08 0.13
N TYR A 36 10.25 29.11 0.74
CA TYR A 36 11.12 27.95 0.93
C TYR A 36 10.58 26.95 1.96
N ILE A 37 9.84 27.40 2.98
CA ILE A 37 9.31 26.51 4.04
C ILE A 37 8.19 25.64 3.49
N GLY A 38 7.28 26.23 2.70
CA GLY A 38 6.20 25.49 2.03
C GLY A 38 6.72 24.44 1.06
N ALA A 39 7.72 24.79 0.24
CA ALA A 39 8.35 23.83 -0.69
C ALA A 39 9.07 22.70 0.05
N PHE A 40 9.80 23.03 1.14
CA PHE A 40 10.47 22.02 1.96
C PHE A 40 9.47 21.05 2.61
N CYS A 41 8.39 21.56 3.22
CA CYS A 41 7.34 20.71 3.82
C CYS A 41 6.61 19.87 2.75
N GLY A 42 6.37 20.42 1.56
CA GLY A 42 5.75 19.72 0.43
C GLY A 42 6.56 18.53 -0.08
N LEU A 43 7.90 18.62 -0.06
CA LEU A 43 8.80 17.53 -0.45
C LEU A 43 9.13 16.56 0.70
N LEU A 44 9.27 17.07 1.93
CA LEU A 44 9.60 16.25 3.10
C LEU A 44 8.53 15.18 3.36
N ARG A 45 7.26 15.55 3.24
CA ARG A 45 6.11 14.66 3.49
C ARG A 45 6.12 13.40 2.61
N PRO A 46 6.15 13.48 1.27
CA PRO A 46 6.22 12.30 0.42
C PRO A 46 7.52 11.52 0.60
N LEU A 47 8.64 12.17 0.90
CA LEU A 47 9.90 11.48 1.21
C LEU A 47 9.77 10.60 2.46
N ILE A 48 9.10 11.09 3.51
CA ILE A 48 8.83 10.28 4.71
C ILE A 48 7.98 9.05 4.35
N TYR A 49 6.88 9.23 3.59
CA TYR A 49 6.03 8.09 3.21
C TYR A 49 6.75 7.08 2.31
N MET A 50 7.57 7.55 1.35
CA MET A 50 8.39 6.68 0.52
C MET A 50 9.42 5.92 1.37
N GLY A 51 10.06 6.59 2.33
CA GLY A 51 10.98 5.98 3.29
C GLY A 51 10.32 4.90 4.13
N ILE A 52 9.08 5.14 4.62
CA ILE A 52 8.31 4.13 5.35
C ILE A 52 7.99 2.92 4.45
N CYS A 53 7.56 3.15 3.21
CA CYS A 53 7.28 2.06 2.26
C CYS A 53 8.56 1.24 1.95
N ALA A 54 9.70 1.91 1.77
CA ALA A 54 10.99 1.27 1.55
C ALA A 54 11.44 0.46 2.77
N ALA A 55 11.37 1.05 3.96
CA ALA A 55 11.70 0.37 5.22
C ALA A 55 10.80 -0.86 5.45
N TRP A 56 9.51 -0.75 5.11
CA TRP A 56 8.61 -1.89 5.14
C TRP A 56 9.01 -2.99 4.15
N GLY A 57 9.36 -2.63 2.91
CA GLY A 57 9.87 -3.59 1.91
C GLY A 57 11.12 -4.33 2.39
N VAL A 58 12.09 -3.62 2.99
CA VAL A 58 13.27 -4.24 3.62
C VAL A 58 12.88 -5.12 4.82
N SER A 59 11.90 -4.68 5.62
CA SER A 59 11.42 -5.49 6.75
C SER A 59 10.77 -6.81 6.29
N VAL A 60 10.02 -6.76 5.18
CA VAL A 60 9.45 -7.94 4.53
C VAL A 60 10.55 -8.87 4.04
N SER A 61 11.60 -8.33 3.44
CA SER A 61 12.67 -9.14 2.87
C SER A 61 13.44 -9.97 3.91
N GLN A 62 13.55 -9.43 5.12
CA GLN A 62 14.15 -10.08 6.29
C GLN A 62 13.22 -11.10 6.96
N LYS A 63 11.90 -10.85 6.97
CA LYS A 63 10.93 -11.65 7.74
C LYS A 63 10.32 -12.82 6.95
N ILE A 64 10.30 -12.74 5.63
CA ILE A 64 9.61 -13.73 4.78
C ILE A 64 10.65 -14.57 4.03
N ILE A 65 10.65 -15.87 4.34
CA ILE A 65 11.55 -16.84 3.69
C ILE A 65 11.06 -17.20 2.29
N ASN A 66 9.74 -17.42 2.13
CA ASN A 66 9.14 -17.81 0.86
C ASN A 66 9.41 -16.75 -0.22
N ARG A 67 10.29 -17.10 -1.17
CA ARG A 67 10.79 -16.19 -2.22
C ARG A 67 9.69 -15.57 -3.09
N PRO A 68 8.74 -16.33 -3.67
CA PRO A 68 7.69 -15.71 -4.48
C PRO A 68 6.76 -14.80 -3.67
N LEU A 69 6.37 -15.20 -2.45
CA LEU A 69 5.59 -14.33 -1.55
C LEU A 69 6.33 -13.02 -1.26
N ARG A 70 7.61 -13.11 -0.90
CA ARG A 70 8.47 -11.96 -0.63
C ARG A 70 8.54 -11.02 -1.84
N ARG A 71 8.81 -11.56 -3.04
CA ARG A 71 8.90 -10.77 -4.28
C ARG A 71 7.63 -9.98 -4.56
N TYR A 72 6.45 -10.59 -4.41
CA TYR A 72 5.19 -9.86 -4.66
C TYR A 72 4.97 -8.72 -3.65
N LEU A 73 5.33 -8.91 -2.39
CA LEU A 73 5.24 -7.84 -1.38
C LEU A 73 6.27 -6.73 -1.60
N GLU A 74 7.47 -7.07 -2.06
CA GLU A 74 8.50 -6.10 -2.48
C GLU A 74 8.05 -5.31 -3.72
N LEU A 75 7.46 -5.97 -4.72
CA LEU A 75 6.85 -5.31 -5.88
C LEU A 75 5.70 -4.39 -5.49
N MET A 76 4.86 -4.81 -4.53
CA MET A 76 3.81 -3.94 -3.98
C MET A 76 4.41 -2.70 -3.31
N ALA A 77 5.48 -2.84 -2.51
CA ALA A 77 6.18 -1.71 -1.90
C ALA A 77 6.76 -0.76 -2.97
N ALA A 78 7.36 -1.33 -4.03
CA ALA A 78 7.87 -0.56 -5.15
C ALA A 78 6.75 0.23 -5.87
N CYS A 79 5.57 -0.37 -6.04
CA CYS A 79 4.41 0.34 -6.58
C CYS A 79 3.95 1.49 -5.65
N CYS A 80 3.95 1.32 -4.33
CA CYS A 80 3.65 2.42 -3.39
C CYS A 80 4.60 3.60 -3.58
N ILE A 81 5.91 3.32 -3.66
CA ILE A 81 6.95 4.33 -3.85
C ILE A 81 6.79 5.01 -5.20
N LEU A 82 6.55 4.24 -6.26
CA LEU A 82 6.34 4.76 -7.60
C LEU A 82 5.10 5.67 -7.67
N TRP A 83 4.02 5.32 -6.98
CA TRP A 83 2.81 6.14 -6.94
C TRP A 83 3.04 7.44 -6.19
N LEU A 84 3.71 7.39 -5.04
CA LEU A 84 4.10 8.57 -4.26
C LEU A 84 5.08 9.47 -5.04
N PHE A 85 5.96 8.88 -5.84
CA PHE A 85 6.83 9.61 -6.74
C PHE A 85 6.03 10.36 -7.80
N PHE A 86 5.13 9.68 -8.54
CA PHE A 86 4.26 10.35 -9.52
C PHE A 86 3.36 11.43 -8.87
N ARG A 87 2.88 11.19 -7.64
CA ARG A 87 2.21 12.19 -6.79
C ARG A 87 3.06 13.44 -6.61
N THR A 88 4.28 13.25 -6.16
CA THR A 88 5.22 14.35 -5.89
C THR A 88 5.56 15.12 -7.15
N VAL A 89 5.80 14.42 -8.28
CA VAL A 89 6.09 15.08 -9.55
C VAL A 89 4.92 15.99 -9.97
N LYS A 90 3.68 15.48 -9.96
CA LYS A 90 2.51 16.26 -10.41
C LYS A 90 2.25 17.50 -9.56
N TYR A 91 2.30 17.37 -8.24
CA TYR A 91 1.83 18.42 -7.34
C TYR A 91 2.94 19.38 -6.89
N GLU A 92 4.19 18.92 -6.81
CA GLU A 92 5.29 19.73 -6.28
C GLU A 92 6.28 20.18 -7.37
N LEU A 93 6.38 19.46 -8.49
CA LEU A 93 7.41 19.70 -9.53
C LEU A 93 6.82 20.12 -10.89
N THR A 94 5.50 20.05 -11.08
CA THR A 94 4.86 20.31 -12.36
C THR A 94 4.01 21.59 -12.29
N TYR A 95 4.18 22.46 -13.30
CA TYR A 95 3.35 23.66 -13.48
C TYR A 95 2.11 23.35 -14.35
N THR A 96 1.01 24.05 -14.07
CA THR A 96 -0.25 23.96 -14.82
C THR A 96 -0.02 24.25 -16.31
N GLY A 97 -0.39 23.32 -17.20
CA GLY A 97 -0.26 23.47 -18.66
C GLY A 97 0.94 22.77 -19.30
N SER A 98 1.80 22.11 -18.51
CA SER A 98 2.90 21.27 -19.03
C SER A 98 2.42 19.89 -19.52
N ILE A 99 3.16 19.25 -20.43
CA ILE A 99 2.89 17.88 -20.92
C ILE A 99 2.79 16.87 -19.76
N GLN A 100 3.57 17.08 -18.70
CA GLN A 100 3.55 16.26 -17.49
C GLN A 100 2.16 16.26 -16.82
N SER A 101 1.49 17.41 -16.75
CA SER A 101 0.14 17.53 -16.16
C SER A 101 -0.92 16.74 -16.95
N LEU A 102 -0.68 16.50 -18.25
CA LEU A 102 -1.53 15.70 -19.13
C LEU A 102 -1.33 14.19 -18.93
N ILE A 103 -0.08 13.75 -18.80
CA ILE A 103 0.30 12.32 -18.79
C ILE A 103 0.24 11.73 -17.37
N LEU A 104 0.65 12.48 -16.34
CA LEU A 104 0.75 11.96 -14.97
C LEU A 104 -0.55 11.39 -14.41
N PRO A 105 -1.74 11.97 -14.63
CA PRO A 105 -2.99 11.37 -14.17
C PRO A 105 -3.20 9.94 -14.66
N TYR A 106 -2.74 9.59 -15.87
CA TYR A 106 -2.82 8.23 -16.42
C TYR A 106 -1.77 7.31 -15.77
N CYS A 107 -0.55 7.82 -15.57
CA CYS A 107 0.51 7.08 -14.88
C CYS A 107 0.16 6.69 -13.44
N TYR A 108 -0.77 7.39 -12.78
CA TYR A 108 -1.19 7.06 -11.42
C TYR A 108 -1.97 5.74 -11.34
N TYR A 109 -2.70 5.38 -12.40
CA TYR A 109 -3.48 4.15 -12.42
C TYR A 109 -2.60 2.91 -12.49
N LEU A 110 -1.39 3.02 -13.03
CA LEU A 110 -0.45 1.90 -13.13
C LEU A 110 -0.08 1.33 -11.75
N PRO A 111 0.55 2.09 -10.83
CA PRO A 111 0.85 1.55 -9.51
C PRO A 111 -0.42 1.29 -8.70
N PHE A 112 -1.49 2.07 -8.91
CA PHE A 112 -2.75 1.89 -8.19
C PHE A 112 -3.44 0.55 -8.49
N ILE A 113 -3.39 0.06 -9.73
CA ILE A 113 -3.92 -1.27 -10.12
C ILE A 113 -2.94 -2.38 -9.75
N LEU A 114 -1.63 -2.16 -9.91
CA LEU A 114 -0.61 -3.18 -9.64
C LEU A 114 -0.47 -3.50 -8.15
N MET A 115 -0.61 -2.51 -7.26
CA MET A 115 -0.56 -2.71 -5.81
C MET A 115 -1.50 -3.83 -5.30
N PRO A 116 -2.83 -3.75 -5.51
CA PRO A 116 -3.75 -4.82 -5.09
C PRO A 116 -3.54 -6.11 -5.89
N THR A 117 -3.06 -6.03 -7.13
CA THR A 117 -2.73 -7.22 -7.94
C THR A 117 -1.61 -8.01 -7.27
N PHE A 118 -0.52 -7.36 -6.89
CA PHE A 118 0.59 -8.00 -6.18
C PHE A 118 0.22 -8.43 -4.76
N ALA A 119 -0.61 -7.67 -4.05
CA ALA A 119 -1.15 -8.08 -2.75
C ALA A 119 -1.96 -9.40 -2.86
N PHE A 120 -2.78 -9.52 -3.90
CA PHE A 120 -3.55 -10.74 -4.15
C PHE A 120 -2.65 -11.93 -4.51
N LEU A 121 -1.71 -11.76 -5.44
CA LEU A 121 -0.75 -12.82 -5.80
C LEU A 121 0.09 -13.25 -4.60
N ALA A 122 0.51 -12.32 -3.75
CA ALA A 122 1.15 -12.61 -2.47
C ALA A 122 0.25 -13.50 -1.58
N SER A 123 -1.04 -13.17 -1.45
CA SER A 123 -1.97 -13.98 -0.64
C SER A 123 -2.09 -15.43 -1.11
N LEU A 124 -1.98 -15.68 -2.42
CA LEU A 124 -2.03 -17.04 -2.99
C LEU A 124 -0.80 -17.89 -2.63
N HIS A 125 0.35 -17.28 -2.41
CA HIS A 125 1.54 -17.98 -1.90
C HIS A 125 1.54 -18.16 -0.39
N SER A 126 0.63 -17.50 0.34
CA SER A 126 0.55 -17.63 1.79
C SER A 126 0.35 -19.10 2.19
N ARG A 127 1.26 -19.60 3.04
CA ARG A 127 1.27 -20.97 3.61
C ARG A 127 1.38 -22.09 2.58
N LYS A 128 1.87 -21.79 1.38
CA LYS A 128 2.30 -22.77 0.39
C LYS A 128 3.83 -22.93 0.43
N GLY A 129 4.32 -24.09 0.00
CA GLY A 129 5.75 -24.35 -0.11
C GLY A 129 6.43 -23.42 -1.11
N GLU A 130 7.76 -23.29 -1.04
CA GLU A 130 8.52 -22.40 -1.94
C GLU A 130 8.41 -22.80 -3.42
N TYR A 131 8.25 -24.10 -3.69
CA TYR A 131 8.06 -24.65 -5.02
C TYR A 131 6.62 -24.60 -5.52
N TYR A 132 5.70 -24.05 -4.74
CA TYR A 132 4.32 -23.89 -5.18
C TYR A 132 4.25 -22.84 -6.29
N LYS A 133 3.71 -23.26 -7.44
CA LYS A 133 3.32 -22.37 -8.53
C LYS A 133 1.83 -22.05 -8.39
N ILE A 134 1.48 -20.78 -8.57
CA ILE A 134 0.08 -20.38 -8.68
C ILE A 134 -0.47 -21.04 -9.96
N PRO A 135 -1.62 -21.72 -9.91
CA PRO A 135 -2.27 -22.25 -11.11
C PRO A 135 -2.45 -21.15 -12.14
N GLU A 136 -2.01 -21.40 -13.37
CA GLU A 136 -2.08 -20.45 -14.48
C GLU A 136 -3.53 -20.00 -14.75
N ILE A 137 -4.50 -20.88 -14.54
CA ILE A 137 -5.93 -20.58 -14.63
C ILE A 137 -6.40 -19.48 -13.65
N VAL A 138 -5.63 -19.19 -12.60
CA VAL A 138 -5.91 -18.12 -11.63
C VAL A 138 -5.02 -16.91 -11.87
N SER A 139 -3.72 -17.10 -12.09
CA SER A 139 -2.79 -15.97 -12.25
C SER A 139 -2.94 -15.25 -13.59
N ILE A 140 -3.15 -15.99 -14.69
CA ILE A 140 -3.25 -15.41 -16.03
C ILE A 140 -4.43 -14.45 -16.14
N PRO A 141 -5.68 -14.83 -15.77
CA PRO A 141 -6.81 -13.91 -15.90
C PRO A 141 -6.61 -12.63 -15.08
N ILE A 142 -6.00 -12.73 -13.91
CA ILE A 142 -5.81 -11.58 -13.03
C ILE A 142 -4.79 -10.61 -13.60
N VAL A 143 -3.64 -11.11 -14.04
CA VAL A 143 -2.61 -10.29 -14.67
C VAL A 143 -3.13 -9.72 -15.99
N MET A 144 -3.88 -10.50 -16.77
CA MET A 144 -4.46 -10.08 -18.04
C MET A 144 -5.49 -8.97 -17.84
N VAL A 145 -6.43 -9.11 -16.89
CA VAL A 145 -7.44 -8.07 -16.60
C VAL A 145 -6.78 -6.81 -16.04
N SER A 146 -5.84 -6.94 -15.09
CA SER A 146 -5.09 -5.79 -14.58
C SER A 146 -4.32 -5.06 -15.69
N SER A 147 -3.65 -5.81 -16.57
CA SER A 147 -2.93 -5.23 -17.71
C SER A 147 -3.87 -4.59 -18.73
N ALA A 148 -4.99 -5.24 -19.04
CA ALA A 148 -6.00 -4.72 -19.95
C ALA A 148 -6.63 -3.43 -19.41
N LEU A 149 -6.90 -3.34 -18.10
CA LEU A 149 -7.39 -2.11 -17.47
C LEU A 149 -6.36 -0.98 -17.49
N ILE A 150 -5.07 -1.30 -17.28
CA ILE A 150 -3.98 -0.33 -17.44
C ILE A 150 -3.99 0.20 -18.88
N LEU A 151 -3.96 -0.69 -19.89
CA LEU A 151 -4.02 -0.30 -21.30
C LEU A 151 -5.30 0.48 -21.62
N PHE A 152 -6.43 0.11 -21.05
CA PHE A 152 -7.71 0.81 -21.24
C PHE A 152 -7.68 2.24 -20.69
N VAL A 153 -6.99 2.46 -19.57
CA VAL A 153 -6.77 3.81 -19.03
C VAL A 153 -5.82 4.60 -19.93
N PHE A 154 -4.72 4.00 -20.38
CA PHE A 154 -3.73 4.66 -21.25
C PHE A 154 -4.25 4.95 -22.67
N THR A 155 -5.16 4.13 -23.20
CA THR A 155 -5.88 4.37 -24.45
C THR A 155 -7.03 5.37 -24.27
N GLY A 156 -7.23 5.85 -23.04
CA GLY A 156 -8.18 6.89 -22.67
C GLY A 156 -8.23 8.11 -23.61
N PRO A 157 -7.07 8.67 -24.03
CA PRO A 157 -6.99 9.78 -24.98
C PRO A 157 -7.42 9.46 -26.42
N LEU A 158 -7.47 8.18 -26.81
CA LEU A 158 -7.81 7.76 -28.18
C LEU A 158 -9.32 7.55 -28.39
N HIS A 159 -10.07 7.23 -27.33
CA HIS A 159 -11.49 6.86 -27.41
C HIS A 159 -12.49 8.02 -27.25
N ARG A 160 -12.01 9.26 -27.11
CA ARG A 160 -12.75 10.51 -27.40
C ARG A 160 -11.75 11.57 -27.89
N PRO A 161 -11.99 12.27 -29.01
CA PRO A 161 -11.27 13.48 -29.28
C PRO A 161 -11.81 14.55 -28.31
N PHE A 162 -10.95 15.39 -27.74
CA PHE A 162 -11.29 16.56 -26.92
C PHE A 162 -11.96 16.30 -25.55
N TRP A 163 -11.22 16.63 -24.49
CA TRP A 163 -11.68 17.13 -23.20
C TRP A 163 -13.06 17.81 -23.27
N THR A 164 -14.09 17.27 -22.60
CA THR A 164 -15.40 17.95 -22.45
C THR A 164 -15.41 19.00 -21.33
N SER A 165 -14.30 19.15 -20.61
CA SER A 165 -13.99 20.30 -19.76
C SER A 165 -12.50 20.28 -19.45
N ILE A 166 -11.77 21.29 -19.93
CA ILE A 166 -10.48 21.67 -19.31
C ILE A 166 -10.85 22.71 -18.26
N GLY A 167 -11.29 22.23 -17.10
CA GLY A 167 -11.80 23.10 -16.04
C GLY A 167 -12.39 22.26 -14.92
N GLU A 168 -11.93 22.50 -13.71
CA GLU A 168 -12.53 21.93 -12.52
C GLU A 168 -14.02 22.30 -12.44
N PRO A 169 -14.90 21.37 -12.01
CA PRO A 169 -14.59 20.09 -11.38
C PRO A 169 -14.45 18.91 -12.36
N TYR A 170 -13.45 18.06 -12.13
CA TYR A 170 -13.29 16.78 -12.83
C TYR A 170 -14.46 15.85 -12.51
N SER A 171 -15.35 15.59 -13.49
CA SER A 171 -16.37 14.55 -13.36
C SER A 171 -15.76 13.18 -13.67
N HIS A 172 -15.82 12.25 -12.72
CA HIS A 172 -15.35 10.88 -12.92
C HIS A 172 -16.25 10.15 -13.94
N GLY A 173 -15.69 9.81 -15.10
CA GLY A 173 -16.41 9.03 -16.11
C GLY A 173 -16.58 7.55 -15.72
N PRO A 174 -17.44 6.78 -16.44
CA PRO A 174 -17.70 5.37 -16.17
C PRO A 174 -16.44 4.49 -16.06
N ARG A 175 -15.38 4.83 -16.80
CA ARG A 175 -14.09 4.13 -16.80
C ARG A 175 -13.43 4.10 -15.42
N TYR A 176 -13.58 5.17 -14.64
CA TYR A 176 -13.08 5.24 -13.28
C TYR A 176 -13.73 4.17 -12.38
N PHE A 177 -15.05 4.02 -12.45
CA PHE A 177 -15.79 3.05 -11.64
C PHE A 177 -15.44 1.60 -11.98
N VAL A 178 -15.12 1.29 -13.23
CA VAL A 178 -14.65 -0.05 -13.64
C VAL A 178 -13.32 -0.38 -12.95
N VAL A 179 -12.36 0.55 -12.97
CA VAL A 179 -11.06 0.36 -12.31
C VAL A 179 -11.22 0.23 -10.79
N MET A 180 -12.04 1.09 -10.18
CA MET A 180 -12.32 1.04 -8.74
C MET A 180 -12.98 -0.28 -8.34
N GLY A 181 -13.93 -0.78 -9.14
CA GLY A 181 -14.57 -2.08 -8.92
C GLY A 181 -13.58 -3.22 -8.95
N TRP A 182 -12.64 -3.21 -9.90
CA TRP A 182 -11.57 -4.21 -9.98
C TRP A 182 -10.62 -4.18 -8.77
N ILE A 183 -10.21 -2.98 -8.34
CA ILE A 183 -9.35 -2.80 -7.16
C ILE A 183 -10.06 -3.29 -5.89
N ALA A 184 -11.34 -2.95 -5.73
CA ALA A 184 -12.16 -3.42 -4.60
C ALA A 184 -12.30 -4.95 -4.62
N LEU A 185 -12.51 -5.57 -5.79
CA LEU A 185 -12.58 -7.01 -5.95
C LEU A 185 -11.25 -7.68 -5.55
N LEU A 186 -10.11 -7.19 -6.05
CA LEU A 186 -8.80 -7.73 -5.69
C LEU A 186 -8.52 -7.62 -4.19
N MET A 187 -8.90 -6.51 -3.57
CA MET A 187 -8.79 -6.32 -2.12
C MET A 187 -9.63 -7.33 -1.34
N LEU A 188 -10.89 -7.52 -1.72
CA LEU A 188 -11.77 -8.50 -1.11
C LEU A 188 -11.21 -9.92 -1.27
N MET A 189 -10.79 -10.28 -2.48
CA MET A 189 -10.20 -11.59 -2.79
C MET A 189 -8.92 -11.85 -1.98
N THR A 190 -8.07 -10.83 -1.81
CA THR A 190 -6.86 -10.91 -0.99
C THR A 190 -7.22 -11.23 0.45
N MET A 191 -8.18 -10.51 1.00
CA MET A 191 -8.62 -10.71 2.38
C MET A 191 -9.24 -12.10 2.56
N VAL A 192 -10.22 -12.47 1.75
CA VAL A 192 -10.86 -13.79 1.81
C VAL A 192 -9.82 -14.90 1.72
N THR A 193 -8.86 -14.80 0.80
CA THR A 193 -7.77 -15.79 0.66
C THR A 193 -6.90 -15.88 1.91
N VAL A 194 -6.51 -14.75 2.49
CA VAL A 194 -5.72 -14.71 3.73
C VAL A 194 -6.52 -15.27 4.92
N PHE A 195 -7.81 -14.94 5.05
CA PHE A 195 -8.67 -15.42 6.13
C PHE A 195 -8.93 -16.92 6.04
N VAL A 196 -9.35 -17.42 4.88
CA VAL A 196 -9.67 -18.85 4.67
C VAL A 196 -8.42 -19.73 4.89
N ARG A 197 -7.24 -19.23 4.53
CA ARG A 197 -5.98 -19.99 4.66
C ARG A 197 -5.30 -19.80 6.02
N ALA A 198 -5.78 -18.85 6.84
CA ALA A 198 -5.26 -18.68 8.18
C ALA A 198 -5.74 -19.84 9.07
N LYS A 199 -4.81 -20.71 9.50
CA LYS A 199 -5.05 -21.57 10.68
C LYS A 199 -5.35 -20.65 11.86
N VAL A 200 -6.37 -21.03 12.64
CA VAL A 200 -6.85 -20.37 13.86
C VAL A 200 -5.69 -19.68 14.59
N PRO A 201 -5.66 -18.34 14.62
CA PRO A 201 -4.58 -17.64 15.30
C PRO A 201 -4.63 -18.00 16.78
N LYS A 202 -3.49 -18.39 17.35
CA LYS A 202 -3.36 -18.71 18.78
C LYS A 202 -3.79 -17.57 19.71
N LYS A 203 -3.99 -16.35 19.18
CA LYS A 203 -4.52 -15.18 19.87
C LYS A 203 -5.62 -14.52 19.02
N PRO A 204 -6.90 -14.53 19.44
CA PRO A 204 -8.00 -13.98 18.65
C PRO A 204 -7.84 -12.47 18.39
N GLN A 205 -7.28 -11.72 19.35
CA GLN A 205 -7.00 -10.29 19.23
C GLN A 205 -6.07 -9.95 18.06
N ALA A 206 -5.15 -10.85 17.70
CA ALA A 206 -4.24 -10.63 16.58
C ALA A 206 -4.96 -10.76 15.23
N SER A 207 -6.02 -11.58 15.15
CA SER A 207 -6.85 -11.76 13.95
C SER A 207 -7.70 -10.55 13.60
N LEU A 208 -7.97 -9.67 14.58
CA LEU A 208 -8.79 -8.48 14.39
C LEU A 208 -8.02 -7.33 13.72
N LEU A 209 -6.69 -7.39 13.72
CA LEU A 209 -5.86 -6.29 13.23
C LEU A 209 -6.08 -5.98 11.73
N PRO A 210 -6.12 -6.96 10.80
CA PRO A 210 -6.43 -6.69 9.40
C PRO A 210 -7.86 -6.18 9.18
N LEU A 211 -8.83 -6.67 9.95
CA LEU A 211 -10.22 -6.18 9.90
C LEU A 211 -10.32 -4.72 10.33
N LEU A 212 -9.58 -4.32 11.36
CA LEU A 212 -9.52 -2.93 11.80
C LEU A 212 -8.96 -2.02 10.70
N VAL A 213 -7.91 -2.46 9.98
CA VAL A 213 -7.35 -1.67 8.86
C VAL A 213 -8.36 -1.56 7.71
N LEU A 214 -9.08 -2.63 7.37
CA LEU A 214 -10.15 -2.58 6.38
C LEU A 214 -11.28 -1.63 6.79
N LEU A 215 -11.67 -1.64 8.08
CA LEU A 215 -12.66 -0.71 8.61
C LEU A 215 -12.20 0.73 8.41
N VAL A 216 -10.95 1.05 8.71
CA VAL A 216 -10.37 2.39 8.50
C VAL A 216 -10.40 2.78 7.02
N ILE A 217 -10.07 1.85 6.11
CA ILE A 217 -10.17 2.09 4.66
C ILE A 217 -11.63 2.37 4.26
N GLY A 218 -12.58 1.56 4.75
CA GLY A 218 -14.00 1.72 4.47
C GLY A 218 -14.55 3.06 4.95
N ILE A 219 -14.23 3.45 6.18
CA ILE A 219 -14.60 4.75 6.76
C ILE A 219 -14.02 5.88 5.90
N TYR A 220 -12.74 5.79 5.51
CA TYR A 220 -12.12 6.80 4.64
C TYR A 220 -12.88 6.95 3.31
N VAL A 221 -13.20 5.85 2.64
CA VAL A 221 -13.93 5.87 1.36
C VAL A 221 -15.34 6.45 1.53
N ILE A 222 -16.05 6.08 2.59
CA ILE A 222 -17.38 6.63 2.90
C ILE A 222 -17.29 8.15 3.13
N LEU A 223 -16.31 8.62 3.91
CA LEU A 223 -16.15 10.05 4.18
C LEU A 223 -15.82 10.84 2.91
N VAL A 224 -14.95 10.32 2.04
CA VAL A 224 -14.65 10.94 0.73
C VAL A 224 -15.91 11.05 -0.14
N PHE A 225 -16.73 10.00 -0.17
CA PHE A 225 -17.91 9.93 -1.03
C PHE A 225 -19.05 10.83 -0.55
N PHE A 226 -19.35 10.83 0.75
CA PHE A 226 -20.46 11.59 1.32
C PHE A 226 -20.11 13.04 1.68
N PHE A 227 -18.85 13.33 2.01
CA PHE A 227 -18.41 14.66 2.45
C PHE A 227 -17.21 15.19 1.65
N PRO A 228 -17.29 15.27 0.31
CA PRO A 228 -16.15 15.61 -0.53
C PRO A 228 -15.53 16.97 -0.19
N LYS A 229 -16.35 18.01 0.04
CA LYS A 229 -15.87 19.38 0.36
C LYS A 229 -15.16 19.47 1.71
N THR A 230 -15.71 18.81 2.74
CA THR A 230 -15.10 18.76 4.07
C THR A 230 -13.83 17.91 4.06
N TRP A 231 -13.85 16.82 3.30
CA TRP A 231 -12.71 15.93 3.18
C TRP A 231 -11.57 16.55 2.37
N GLU A 232 -11.86 17.43 1.42
CA GLU A 232 -10.84 18.19 0.70
C GLU A 232 -9.97 19.02 1.67
N PHE A 233 -10.62 19.66 2.65
CA PHE A 233 -9.93 20.42 3.71
C PHE A 233 -9.10 19.53 4.66
N VAL A 234 -9.62 18.35 5.02
CA VAL A 234 -9.00 17.43 5.99
C VAL A 234 -7.94 16.49 5.36
N SER A 235 -8.09 16.14 4.08
CA SER A 235 -8.01 14.79 3.49
C SER A 235 -7.65 14.73 1.98
N ASN A 236 -7.23 15.82 1.30
CA ASN A 236 -6.95 15.83 -0.15
C ASN A 236 -5.92 14.76 -0.67
N ASP A 237 -5.03 14.23 0.17
CA ASP A 237 -4.00 13.28 -0.30
C ASP A 237 -4.41 11.81 -0.13
N TYR A 238 -5.25 11.35 -1.05
CA TYR A 238 -5.70 9.96 -1.15
C TYR A 238 -4.54 9.00 -1.42
N THR A 239 -3.52 9.42 -2.18
CA THR A 239 -2.40 8.55 -2.58
C THR A 239 -1.63 8.06 -1.37
N SER A 240 -1.20 8.99 -0.50
CA SER A 240 -0.49 8.65 0.72
C SER A 240 -1.31 7.78 1.67
N PHE A 241 -2.61 8.05 1.80
CA PHE A 241 -3.50 7.21 2.61
C PHE A 241 -3.57 5.77 2.11
N PHE A 242 -3.86 5.56 0.82
CA PHE A 242 -3.97 4.21 0.27
C PHE A 242 -2.64 3.46 0.33
N CYS A 243 -1.51 4.10 0.01
CA CYS A 243 -0.18 3.48 0.19
C CYS A 243 0.04 2.96 1.61
N MET A 244 -0.22 3.82 2.61
CA MET A 244 -0.06 3.46 4.02
C MET A 244 -1.07 2.41 4.47
N ALA A 245 -2.31 2.46 3.97
CA ALA A 245 -3.35 1.51 4.31
C ALA A 245 -3.04 0.10 3.76
N PHE A 246 -2.56 -0.03 2.53
CA PHE A 246 -2.14 -1.30 1.94
C PHE A 246 -0.92 -1.89 2.67
N VAL A 247 0.09 -1.06 2.95
CA VAL A 247 1.27 -1.47 3.75
C VAL A 247 0.83 -1.93 5.14
N GLY A 248 -0.04 -1.16 5.81
CA GLY A 248 -0.60 -1.47 7.11
C GLY A 248 -1.41 -2.76 7.11
N LEU A 249 -2.21 -2.98 6.07
CA LEU A 249 -3.05 -4.17 5.92
C LEU A 249 -2.20 -5.44 5.80
N MET A 250 -1.22 -5.45 4.89
CA MET A 250 -0.33 -6.59 4.72
C MET A 250 0.55 -6.79 5.96
N GLN A 251 1.04 -5.71 6.57
CA GLN A 251 1.76 -5.77 7.84
C GLN A 251 0.89 -6.34 8.97
N ALA A 252 -0.41 -6.03 9.01
CA ALA A 252 -1.34 -6.59 9.97
C ALA A 252 -1.55 -8.10 9.72
N CYS A 253 -1.66 -8.53 8.46
CA CYS A 253 -1.72 -9.95 8.10
C CYS A 253 -0.43 -10.72 8.48
N ILE A 254 0.74 -10.09 8.38
CA ILE A 254 2.02 -10.67 8.82
C ILE A 254 2.09 -10.72 10.35
N ALA A 255 1.70 -9.63 11.04
CA ALA A 255 1.78 -9.52 12.49
C ALA A 255 0.81 -10.47 13.21
N SER A 256 -0.34 -10.74 12.60
CA SER A 256 -1.35 -11.68 13.07
C SER A 256 -0.99 -13.15 12.84
N GLY A 257 0.08 -13.43 12.07
CA GLY A 257 0.49 -14.79 11.70
C GLY A 257 -0.40 -15.42 10.63
N MET A 258 -1.28 -14.66 9.99
CA MET A 258 -2.05 -15.13 8.84
C MET A 258 -1.14 -15.39 7.64
N ILE A 259 -0.19 -14.48 7.41
CA ILE A 259 0.96 -14.68 6.53
C ILE A 259 2.15 -15.20 7.38
N PRO A 260 2.73 -16.36 7.04
CA PRO A 260 3.83 -16.94 7.82
C PRO A 260 5.07 -16.06 7.73
N SER A 261 5.67 -15.75 8.88
CA SER A 261 6.94 -15.03 9.01
C SER A 261 7.91 -15.83 9.87
N ASN A 262 9.21 -15.60 9.68
CA ASN A 262 10.32 -16.37 10.26
C ASN A 262 10.48 -16.28 11.80
N ARG A 263 9.45 -15.83 12.54
CA ARG A 263 9.53 -15.73 14.01
C ARG A 263 9.59 -17.09 14.73
N GLY A 264 9.31 -18.19 14.02
CA GLY A 264 9.24 -19.55 14.59
C GLY A 264 10.54 -20.35 14.52
N TYR A 265 11.32 -20.25 13.44
CA TYR A 265 12.50 -21.11 13.25
C TYR A 265 13.63 -20.78 14.22
N ALA A 266 13.88 -19.50 14.50
CA ALA A 266 14.89 -19.10 15.48
C ALA A 266 14.65 -19.74 16.87
N LYS A 267 13.38 -19.90 17.26
CA LYS A 267 13.00 -20.56 18.51
C LYS A 267 13.20 -22.07 18.47
N ILE A 268 12.93 -22.70 17.32
CA ILE A 268 13.11 -24.14 17.12
C ILE A 268 14.61 -24.50 17.11
N PHE A 269 15.44 -23.72 16.43
CA PHE A 269 16.90 -23.90 16.44
C PHE A 269 17.50 -23.60 17.82
N ALA A 270 17.01 -22.57 18.53
CA ALA A 270 17.42 -22.30 19.91
C ALA A 270 17.04 -23.45 20.88
N SER A 271 15.85 -24.03 20.73
CA SER A 271 15.45 -25.19 21.56
C SER A 271 16.22 -26.46 21.22
N TYR A 272 16.60 -26.67 19.96
CA TYR A 272 17.43 -27.82 19.57
C TYR A 272 18.87 -27.68 20.11
N GLY A 273 19.44 -26.47 20.15
CA GLY A 273 20.77 -26.23 20.73
C GLY A 273 20.85 -26.38 22.25
N GLN A 274 19.72 -26.31 22.97
CA GLN A 274 19.64 -26.58 24.41
C GLN A 274 19.45 -28.07 24.74
N GLY A 275 18.91 -28.87 23.82
CA GLY A 275 18.71 -30.31 24.02
C GLY A 275 19.98 -31.16 23.86
N SER A 276 21.01 -30.64 23.18
CA SER A 276 22.28 -31.36 22.94
C SER A 276 23.30 -31.26 24.07
N VAL A 277 23.04 -30.47 25.12
CA VAL A 277 23.96 -30.29 26.27
C VAL A 277 23.63 -31.27 27.42
N HIS A 278 22.55 -32.03 27.33
CA HIS A 278 22.11 -32.98 28.38
C HIS A 278 22.41 -34.46 28.08
N TYR A 279 23.18 -34.77 27.03
CA TYR A 279 23.62 -36.13 26.69
C TYR A 279 25.13 -36.18 26.40
N GLY A 280 25.93 -35.70 27.36
CA GLY A 280 27.39 -35.82 27.37
C GLY A 280 27.87 -36.18 28.76
#